data_AF-D2B372-F1
#
_entry.id   AF-D2B372-F1
#
_cell.length_a   1.000
_cell.length_b   1.000
_cell.length_c   1.000
_cell.angle_alpha   90.00
_cell.angle_beta   90.00
_cell.angle_gamma   90.00
#
_symmetry.space_group_name_H-M   'P 1'
#
loop_
_entity.id
_entity.type
_entity.pdbx_description
1 polymer ?
#
loop_
_entity_poly.entity_id
_entity_poly.type
_entity_poly.pdbx_seq_one_letter_code
_entity_poly.pdbx_strand_id
1 'polypeptide(L)'
;MGTCAPSAPACDPVPLLINALGWIGAGVMLYGYAMVSLSRMAGDGMPYQTINLVGAIALMINTAYHSAWPSAILNVVWGVIGLVAVARMVMARTRKKTVNVP
;
A
#
# COMPACT_ATOMS: atom_id res chain seq x y z
N MET A 1 -5.49 -13.05 -26.68
CA MET A 1 -5.23 -14.11 -25.68
C MET A 1 -6.00 -13.74 -24.43
N GLY A 2 -7.13 -14.35 -24.03
CA GLY A 2 -7.92 -15.45 -24.60
C GLY A 2 -9.40 -15.07 -24.70
N THR A 3 -10.15 -15.89 -25.43
CA THR A 3 -11.58 -15.75 -25.71
C THR A 3 -12.38 -16.62 -24.74
N CYS A 4 -13.36 -16.06 -24.03
CA CYS A 4 -14.34 -16.81 -23.24
C CYS A 4 -15.72 -16.76 -23.91
N ALA A 5 -16.42 -17.89 -23.92
CA ALA A 5 -17.77 -18.02 -24.47
C ALA A 5 -18.84 -17.39 -23.55
N PRO A 6 -19.99 -16.92 -24.08
CA PRO A 6 -20.87 -15.96 -23.39
C PRO A 6 -21.83 -16.56 -22.33
N SER A 7 -21.60 -17.79 -21.83
CA SER A 7 -22.58 -18.48 -20.97
C SER A 7 -22.01 -19.28 -19.79
N ALA A 8 -20.76 -19.06 -19.37
CA ALA A 8 -20.17 -19.73 -18.19
C ALA A 8 -19.83 -18.72 -17.08
N PRO A 9 -20.30 -18.91 -15.83
CA PRO A 9 -19.97 -18.04 -14.69
C PRO A 9 -18.55 -18.25 -14.11
N ALA A 10 -17.57 -18.72 -14.89
CA ALA A 10 -16.26 -19.14 -14.35
C ALA A 10 -15.08 -18.85 -15.29
N CYS A 11 -14.99 -17.62 -15.80
CA CYS A 11 -13.78 -17.14 -16.46
C CYS A 11 -13.42 -15.74 -15.97
N ASP A 12 -13.34 -15.59 -14.65
CA ASP A 12 -12.50 -14.62 -13.99
C ASP A 12 -11.07 -15.21 -13.97
N PRO A 13 -10.16 -14.79 -14.87
CA PRO A 13 -8.78 -15.28 -14.90
C PRO A 13 -7.99 -14.87 -13.66
N VAL A 14 -8.57 -14.03 -12.80
CA VAL A 14 -7.93 -13.44 -11.63
C VAL A 14 -8.34 -14.22 -10.39
N PRO A 15 -7.39 -14.84 -9.67
CA PRO A 15 -7.69 -15.54 -8.42
C PRO A 15 -8.47 -14.63 -7.47
N LEU A 16 -9.54 -15.14 -6.85
CA LEU A 16 -10.35 -14.43 -5.84
C LEU A 16 -9.48 -13.73 -4.78
N LEU A 17 -8.36 -14.36 -4.41
CA LEU A 17 -7.36 -13.80 -3.52
C LEU A 17 -6.76 -12.47 -4.00
N ILE A 18 -6.42 -12.34 -5.29
CA ILE A 18 -5.85 -11.11 -5.86
C ILE A 18 -6.88 -9.98 -5.85
N ASN A 19 -8.14 -10.29 -6.14
CA ASN A 19 -9.22 -9.31 -6.06
C ASN A 19 -9.48 -8.87 -4.62
N ALA A 20 -9.52 -9.82 -3.68
CA ALA A 20 -9.66 -9.52 -2.26
C ALA A 20 -8.49 -8.65 -1.75
N LEU A 21 -7.26 -8.98 -2.12
CA LEU A 21 -6.07 -8.18 -1.77
C LEU A 21 -6.14 -6.75 -2.32
N GLY A 22 -6.63 -6.57 -3.55
CA GLY A 22 -6.83 -5.25 -4.14
C GLY A 22 -7.81 -4.40 -3.36
N TRP A 23 -9.00 -4.94 -3.07
CA TRP A 23 -10.04 -4.23 -2.32
C TRP A 23 -9.66 -3.96 -0.87
N ILE A 24 -9.02 -4.92 -0.19
CA ILE A 24 -8.50 -4.73 1.17
C ILE A 24 -7.40 -3.66 1.16
N GLY A 25 -6.46 -3.74 0.22
CA GLY A 25 -5.40 -2.75 0.04
C GLY A 25 -5.94 -1.34 -0.19
N ALA A 26 -6.95 -1.20 -1.06
CA ALA A 26 -7.65 0.07 -1.28
C ALA A 26 -8.29 0.60 0.00
N GLY A 27 -9.01 -0.24 0.74
CA GLY A 27 -9.66 0.15 1.99
C GLY A 27 -8.67 0.61 3.05
N VAL A 28 -7.58 -0.12 3.23
CA VAL A 28 -6.50 0.22 4.18
C VAL A 28 -5.84 1.55 3.80
N MET A 29 -5.54 1.74 2.52
CA MET A 29 -4.89 2.96 2.06
C MET A 29 -5.80 4.20 2.19
N LEU A 30 -7.08 4.06 1.82
CA LEU A 30 -8.09 5.11 1.99
C LEU A 30 -8.33 5.44 3.46
N TYR A 31 -8.33 4.45 4.35
CA TYR A 31 -8.43 4.68 5.78
C TYR A 31 -7.27 5.52 6.31
N GLY A 32 -6.03 5.19 5.91
CA GLY A 32 -4.84 5.97 6.25
C GLY A 32 -4.92 7.41 5.75
N TYR A 33 -5.33 7.58 4.48
CA TYR A 33 -5.52 8.91 3.90
C TYR A 33 -6.61 9.71 4.63
N ALA A 34 -7.76 9.11 4.91
CA ALA A 34 -8.85 9.76 5.64
C ALA A 34 -8.43 10.19 7.05
N MET A 35 -7.69 9.36 7.77
CA MET A 35 -7.14 9.71 9.08
C MET A 35 -6.20 10.92 9.03
N VAL A 36 -5.37 11.02 7.99
CA VAL A 36 -4.49 12.19 7.78
C VAL A 36 -5.28 13.43 7.37
N SER A 37 -6.24 13.30 6.46
CA SER A 37 -7.10 14.41 6.02
C SER A 37 -7.98 14.96 7.15
N LEU A 38 -8.38 14.12 8.09
CA LEU A 38 -9.12 14.52 9.30
C LEU A 38 -8.20 15.07 10.41
N SER A 39 -6.89 15.21 10.15
CA SER A 39 -5.88 15.59 11.15
C SER A 39 -5.86 14.69 12.40
N ARG A 40 -6.40 13.47 12.28
CA ARG A 40 -6.40 12.45 13.35
C ARG A 40 -5.11 11.64 13.39
N MET A 41 -4.33 11.69 12.31
CA MET A 41 -3.03 11.05 12.18
C MET A 41 -2.06 11.99 11.47
N ALA A 42 -0.81 12.03 11.93
CA ALA A 42 0.24 12.81 11.27
C ALA A 42 0.77 12.04 10.05
N GLY A 43 0.82 12.70 8.88
CA GLY A 43 1.30 12.09 7.64
C GLY A 43 2.81 11.78 7.61
N ASP A 44 3.57 12.34 8.55
CA ASP A 44 4.99 12.04 8.78
C ASP A 44 5.19 10.99 9.89
N GLY A 45 4.11 10.53 10.52
CA GLY A 45 4.14 9.60 11.65
C GLY A 45 4.27 8.13 11.22
N MET A 46 4.88 7.33 12.11
CA MET A 46 5.06 5.88 11.91
C MET A 46 3.77 5.12 11.56
N PRO A 47 2.61 5.37 12.22
CA PRO A 47 1.37 4.64 11.93
C PRO A 47 0.89 4.84 10.49
N TYR A 48 0.92 6.09 10.00
CA TYR A 48 0.51 6.39 8.64
C TYR A 48 1.42 5.74 7.62
N GLN A 49 2.75 5.85 7.81
CA GLN A 49 3.69 5.32 6.85
C GLN A 49 3.66 3.78 6.76
N THR A 50 3.34 3.09 7.86
CA THR A 50 3.07 1.64 7.81
C THR A 50 1.79 1.30 7.05
N ILE A 51 0.71 2.06 7.26
CA ILE A 51 -0.56 1.86 6.54
C ILE A 51 -0.35 2.10 5.04
N ASN A 52 0.34 3.19 4.69
CA ASN A 52 0.64 3.58 3.32
C ASN A 52 1.51 2.52 2.62
N LEU A 53 2.55 2.01 3.28
CA LEU A 53 3.42 0.97 2.73
C LEU A 53 2.65 -0.34 2.47
N VAL A 54 1.83 -0.79 3.42
CA VAL A 54 1.05 -2.03 3.28
C VAL A 54 -0.02 -1.89 2.18
N GLY A 55 -0.76 -0.78 2.17
CA GLY A 55 -1.77 -0.50 1.15
C GLY A 55 -1.17 -0.43 -0.25
N ALA A 56 -0.02 0.24 -0.38
CA ALA A 56 0.72 0.37 -1.64
C ALA A 56 1.18 -0.97 -2.19
N ILE A 57 1.74 -1.86 -1.36
CA ILE A 57 2.18 -3.19 -1.81
C ILE A 57 0.98 -4.03 -2.28
N ALA A 58 -0.12 -4.02 -1.54
CA ALA A 58 -1.32 -4.77 -1.90
C ALA A 58 -1.93 -4.30 -3.23
N LEU A 59 -2.04 -2.98 -3.41
CA LEU A 59 -2.56 -2.38 -4.64
C LEU A 59 -1.59 -2.54 -5.82
N MET A 60 -0.28 -2.47 -5.60
CA MET A 60 0.72 -2.77 -6.62
C MET A 60 0.57 -4.20 -7.16
N ILE A 61 0.45 -5.20 -6.29
CA ILE A 61 0.27 -6.60 -6.70
C ILE A 61 -1.03 -6.77 -7.51
N ASN A 62 -2.12 -6.18 -7.04
CA ASN A 62 -3.41 -6.24 -7.73
C ASN A 62 -3.37 -5.57 -9.11
N THR A 63 -2.82 -4.36 -9.20
CA THR A 63 -2.82 -3.55 -10.43
C THR A 63 -1.81 -4.05 -11.45
N ALA A 64 -0.66 -4.58 -11.01
CA ALA A 64 0.29 -5.27 -11.87
C ALA A 64 -0.36 -6.52 -12.51
N TYR A 65 -1.14 -7.27 -11.75
CA TYR A 65 -1.87 -8.44 -12.27
C TYR A 65 -2.90 -8.05 -13.34
N HIS A 66 -3.61 -6.94 -13.14
CA HIS A 66 -4.58 -6.41 -14.11
C HIS A 66 -3.93 -5.63 -15.26
N SER A 67 -2.60 -5.61 -15.37
CA SER A 67 -1.85 -4.81 -16.37
C SER A 67 -2.21 -3.31 -16.34
N ALA A 68 -2.69 -2.80 -15.20
CA ALA A 68 -3.02 -1.41 -14.97
C ALA A 68 -1.75 -0.63 -14.60
N TRP A 69 -0.81 -0.54 -15.55
CA TRP A 69 0.54 0.02 -15.37
C TRP A 69 0.56 1.42 -14.74
N PRO A 70 -0.31 2.39 -15.10
CA PRO A 70 -0.33 3.69 -14.43
C PRO A 70 -0.60 3.60 -12.92
N SER A 71 -1.52 2.72 -12.54
CA SER A 71 -1.86 2.50 -11.12
C SER A 71 -0.75 1.74 -10.39
N ALA A 72 -0.14 0.75 -11.04
CA ALA A 72 0.98 0.01 -10.45
C ALA A 72 2.16 0.94 -10.13
N ILE A 73 2.51 1.84 -11.07
CA ILE A 73 3.59 2.83 -10.87
C ILE A 73 3.25 3.78 -9.71
N LEU A 74 2.02 4.29 -9.64
CA LEU A 74 1.60 5.16 -8.53
C LEU A 74 1.78 4.47 -7.17
N ASN A 75 1.36 3.21 -7.06
CA ASN A 75 1.49 2.44 -5.82
C ASN A 75 2.96 2.16 -5.47
N VAL A 76 3.82 1.91 -6.46
CA VAL A 76 5.28 1.83 -6.23
C VAL A 76 5.81 3.12 -5.62
N VAL A 77 5.43 4.28 -6.18
CA VAL A 77 5.87 5.59 -5.68
C VAL A 77 5.40 5.82 -4.24
N TRP A 78 4.14 5.51 -3.92
CA TRP A 78 3.64 5.59 -2.55
C TRP A 78 4.38 4.65 -1.60
N GLY A 79 4.68 3.42 -2.03
CA GLY A 79 5.48 2.47 -1.27
C GLY A 79 6.89 2.99 -0.96
N VAL A 80 7.57 3.60 -1.95
CA VAL A 80 8.91 4.20 -1.78
C VAL A 80 8.87 5.36 -0.79
N ILE A 81 7.88 6.26 -0.90
CA ILE A 81 7.70 7.38 0.03
C ILE A 81 7.52 6.84 1.46
N GLY A 82 6.67 5.82 1.63
CA GLY A 82 6.43 5.14 2.90
C GLY A 82 7.68 4.54 3.50
N LEU A 83 8.42 3.78 2.70
CA LEU A 83 9.66 3.13 3.11
C LEU A 83 10.72 4.15 3.57
N VAL A 84 10.93 5.22 2.80
CA VAL A 84 11.91 6.27 3.14
C VAL A 84 11.53 6.97 4.44
N ALA A 85 10.24 7.27 4.65
CA ALA A 85 9.77 7.91 5.87
C ALA A 85 9.97 6.99 7.11
N VAL A 86 9.62 5.71 6.99
CA VAL A 86 9.86 4.71 8.04
C VAL A 86 11.35 4.58 8.36
N ALA A 87 12.21 4.45 7.34
CA ALA A 87 13.65 4.33 7.52
C ALA A 87 14.23 5.55 8.27
N ARG A 88 13.83 6.77 7.89
CA ARG A 88 14.25 8.01 8.58
C ARG A 88 13.82 8.02 10.04
N MET A 89 12.58 7.64 10.34
CA MET A 89 12.07 7.59 11.71
C MET A 89 12.82 6.56 12.57
N VAL A 90 13.08 5.37 12.03
CA VAL A 90 13.85 4.32 12.74
C VAL A 90 15.27 4.80 13.02
N MET A 91 15.97 5.39 12.04
CA MET A 91 17.32 5.94 12.23
C MET A 91 17.37 7.07 13.27
N ALA A 92 16.38 7.98 13.26
CA ALA A 92 16.28 9.06 14.23
C ALA A 92 16.04 8.56 15.66
N ARG A 93 15.23 7.50 15.83
CA ARG A 93 15.01 6.84 17.12
C ARG A 93 16.30 6.19 17.64
N THR A 94 17.08 5.55 16.77
CA THR A 94 18.37 4.93 17.13
C THR A 94 19.37 5.98 17.62
N ARG A 95 19.46 7.15 16.96
CA ARG A 95 20.34 8.26 17.39
C ARG A 95 20.00 8.80 18.79
N LYS A 96 18.72 8.95 19.13
CA LYS A 96 18.32 9.39 20.48
C LYS A 96 18.71 8.38 21.56
N LYS A 97 18.65 7.08 21.24
CA LYS A 97 19.00 6.02 22.17
C LYS A 97 20.50 5.94 22.46
N THR A 98 21.35 6.28 21.50
CA THR A 98 22.82 6.27 21.65
C THR A 98 23.39 7.53 22.31
N VAL A 99 22.67 8.66 22.26
CA VAL A 99 23.10 9.90 22.94
C VAL A 99 22.72 9.92 24.42
N ASN A 100 21.74 9.11 24.82
CA ASN A 100 21.21 9.07 26.18
C ASN A 100 21.63 7.82 26.97
N VAL A 101 22.78 7.24 26.65
CA VAL A 101 23.41 6.17 27.44
C VAL A 101 24.26 6.85 28.54
N PRO A 102 24.02 6.61 29.84
CA PRO A 102 24.79 7.21 30.93
C PRO A 102 26.24 6.69 30.99
#